data_AF-A0A117V531-F1
#
_entry.id   AF-A0A117V531-F1
#
_cell.length_a   1.000
_cell.length_b   1.000
_cell.length_c   1.000
_cell.angle_alpha   90.00
_cell.angle_beta   90.00
_cell.angle_gamma   90.00
#
_symmetry.space_group_name_H-M   'P 1'
#
loop_
_entity.id
_entity.type
_entity.pdbx_description
1 polymer ?
#
loop_
_entity_poly.entity_id
_entity_poly.type
_entity_poly.pdbx_seq_one_letter_code
_entity_poly.pdbx_strand_id
1 'polypeptide(L)'
;MPEIVLSLLGKYWQSVALVAVSLLAWHFDARAVANADAVRVQAAQFKQAQASATAIAQAALQHVDAIYQAKAQEADNAHQAQLADAQSAADRYIASHSVCPTAAGRSASPAPGAAQSAAAGVPASLPAGAVVVSANDVHACTAAVGYAFAARNYVLSISAASQSTPSAEPTDGDH
;
A
#
# COMPACT_ATOMS: atom_id res chain seq x y z
N MET A 1 -36.54 -58.35 -65.06
CA MET A 1 -35.93 -57.02 -64.84
C MET A 1 -35.34 -56.78 -63.44
N PRO A 2 -35.76 -57.43 -62.32
CA PRO A 2 -35.17 -57.13 -61.01
C PRO A 2 -33.74 -57.68 -60.80
N GLU A 3 -33.34 -58.75 -61.51
CA GLU A 3 -32.02 -59.37 -61.30
C GLU A 3 -30.85 -58.57 -61.85
N ILE A 4 -31.07 -57.82 -62.95
CA ILE A 4 -30.04 -56.94 -63.53
C ILE A 4 -29.72 -55.80 -62.56
N VAL A 5 -30.73 -55.33 -61.81
CA VAL A 5 -30.59 -54.26 -60.82
C VAL A 5 -29.78 -54.72 -59.61
N LEU A 6 -30.01 -55.95 -59.10
CA LEU A 6 -29.22 -56.49 -57.98
C LEU A 6 -27.74 -56.72 -58.34
N SER A 7 -27.46 -57.20 -59.56
CA SER A 7 -26.08 -57.46 -60.00
C SER A 7 -25.27 -56.18 -60.17
N LEU A 8 -25.88 -55.12 -60.73
CA LEU A 8 -25.24 -53.81 -60.83
C LEU A 8 -25.03 -53.18 -59.44
N LEU A 9 -26.00 -53.32 -58.54
CA LEU A 9 -25.89 -52.77 -57.18
C LEU A 9 -24.72 -53.39 -56.39
N GLY A 10 -24.52 -54.71 -56.50
CA GLY A 10 -23.38 -55.39 -55.88
C GLY A 10 -22.03 -54.95 -56.44
N LYS A 11 -21.97 -54.62 -57.74
CA LYS A 11 -20.72 -54.21 -58.42
C LYS A 11 -20.28 -52.78 -58.09
N TYR A 12 -21.23 -51.86 -57.86
CA TYR A 12 -20.92 -50.46 -57.55
C TYR A 12 -20.91 -50.14 -56.05
N TRP A 13 -21.36 -51.05 -55.19
CA TRP A 13 -21.42 -50.85 -53.73
C TRP A 13 -20.07 -50.44 -53.12
N GLN A 14 -18.96 -51.02 -53.57
CA GLN A 14 -17.62 -50.67 -53.09
C GLN A 14 -17.23 -49.22 -53.42
N SER A 15 -17.53 -48.76 -54.64
CA SER A 15 -17.27 -47.38 -55.05
C SER A 15 -18.13 -46.38 -54.28
N VAL A 16 -19.41 -46.71 -54.04
CA VAL A 16 -20.32 -45.89 -53.23
C VAL A 16 -19.81 -45.77 -51.80
N ALA A 17 -19.35 -46.88 -51.19
CA ALA A 17 -18.80 -46.87 -49.85
C ALA A 17 -17.55 -45.97 -49.73
N LEU A 18 -16.63 -46.03 -50.71
CA LEU A 18 -15.43 -45.19 -50.71
C LEU A 18 -15.75 -43.71 -50.85
N VAL A 19 -16.69 -43.35 -51.73
CA VAL A 19 -17.15 -41.96 -51.87
C VAL A 19 -17.81 -41.48 -50.57
N ALA A 20 -18.66 -42.31 -49.95
CA ALA A 20 -19.30 -41.97 -48.68
C ALA A 20 -18.28 -41.73 -47.55
N VAL A 21 -17.27 -42.58 -47.42
CA VAL A 21 -16.19 -42.41 -46.42
C VAL A 21 -15.38 -41.16 -46.70
N SER A 22 -15.08 -40.87 -47.98
CA SER A 22 -14.32 -39.67 -48.36
C SER A 22 -15.09 -38.38 -48.03
N LEU A 23 -16.40 -38.35 -48.26
CA LEU A 23 -17.26 -37.23 -47.91
C LEU A 23 -17.39 -37.07 -46.39
N LEU A 24 -17.50 -38.17 -45.64
CA LEU A 24 -17.52 -38.12 -44.18
C LEU A 24 -16.19 -37.59 -43.63
N ALA A 25 -15.06 -38.07 -44.16
CA ALA A 25 -13.74 -37.57 -43.78
C ALA A 25 -13.60 -36.06 -44.03
N TRP A 26 -14.03 -35.59 -45.21
CA TRP A 26 -14.03 -34.17 -45.53
C TRP A 26 -14.95 -33.36 -44.61
N HIS A 27 -16.15 -33.88 -44.29
CA HIS A 27 -17.09 -33.22 -43.39
C HIS A 27 -16.54 -33.07 -41.97
N PHE A 28 -15.88 -34.12 -41.44
CA PHE A 28 -15.26 -34.06 -40.12
C PHE A 28 -14.04 -33.16 -40.08
N ASP A 29 -13.20 -33.17 -41.13
CA ASP A 29 -12.05 -32.27 -41.24
C ASP A 29 -12.48 -30.80 -41.30
N ALA A 30 -13.46 -30.48 -42.15
CA ALA A 30 -14.02 -29.12 -42.23
C ALA A 30 -14.59 -28.64 -40.88
N ARG A 31 -15.27 -29.52 -40.14
CA ARG A 31 -15.76 -29.21 -38.78
C ARG A 31 -14.62 -29.06 -37.77
N ALA A 32 -13.58 -29.88 -37.86
CA ALA A 32 -12.42 -29.79 -36.98
C ALA A 32 -11.68 -28.46 -37.18
N VAL A 33 -11.47 -28.02 -38.42
CA VAL A 33 -10.86 -26.73 -38.75
C VAL A 33 -11.73 -25.57 -38.24
N ALA A 34 -13.04 -25.59 -38.50
CA ALA A 34 -13.95 -24.55 -38.02
C ALA A 34 -13.97 -24.44 -36.49
N ASN A 35 -13.95 -25.58 -35.78
CA ASN A 35 -13.87 -25.60 -34.32
C ASN A 35 -12.51 -25.08 -33.82
N ALA A 36 -11.41 -25.43 -34.47
CA ALA A 36 -10.08 -24.94 -34.11
C ALA A 36 -9.99 -23.41 -34.26
N ASP A 37 -10.56 -22.85 -35.34
CA ASP A 37 -10.58 -21.41 -35.54
C ASP A 37 -11.50 -20.69 -34.55
N ALA A 38 -12.66 -21.27 -34.23
CA ALA A 38 -13.54 -20.73 -33.18
C ALA A 38 -12.83 -20.66 -31.82
N VAL A 39 -12.09 -21.71 -31.44
CA VAL A 39 -11.30 -21.72 -30.20
C VAL A 39 -10.18 -20.68 -30.23
N ARG A 40 -9.50 -20.50 -31.37
CA ARG A 40 -8.46 -19.47 -31.52
C ARG A 40 -9.02 -18.06 -31.36
N VAL A 41 -10.17 -17.78 -31.96
CA VAL A 41 -10.85 -16.48 -31.82
C VAL A 41 -11.27 -16.24 -30.38
N GLN A 42 -11.87 -17.23 -29.72
CA GLN A 42 -12.24 -17.11 -28.30
C GLN A 42 -10.99 -16.88 -27.43
N ALA A 43 -9.91 -17.63 -27.65
CA ALA A 43 -8.66 -17.45 -26.91
C ALA A 43 -8.07 -16.04 -27.11
N ALA A 44 -8.17 -15.48 -28.31
CA ALA A 44 -7.74 -14.10 -28.59
C ALA A 44 -8.63 -13.08 -27.84
N GLN A 45 -9.94 -13.28 -27.82
CA GLN A 45 -10.87 -12.42 -27.07
C GLN A 45 -10.61 -12.48 -25.57
N PHE A 46 -10.38 -13.66 -24.99
CA PHE A 46 -10.03 -13.80 -23.57
C PHE A 46 -8.71 -13.10 -23.24
N LYS A 47 -7.69 -13.23 -24.09
CA LYS A 47 -6.42 -12.52 -23.90
C LYS A 47 -6.60 -11.00 -23.94
N GLN A 48 -7.41 -10.50 -24.88
CA GLN A 48 -7.71 -9.08 -24.99
C GLN A 48 -8.49 -8.57 -23.77
N ALA A 49 -9.50 -9.31 -23.32
CA ALA A 49 -10.26 -8.99 -22.12
C ALA A 49 -9.40 -9.04 -20.85
N GLN A 50 -8.47 -9.99 -20.76
CA GLN A 50 -7.52 -10.05 -19.65
C GLN A 50 -6.59 -8.84 -19.67
N ALA A 51 -6.07 -8.46 -20.84
CA ALA A 51 -5.22 -7.27 -20.98
C ALA A 51 -5.96 -5.98 -20.58
N SER A 52 -7.21 -5.80 -21.01
CA SER A 52 -8.00 -4.63 -20.62
C SER A 52 -8.32 -4.61 -19.12
N ALA A 53 -8.68 -5.75 -18.54
CA ALA A 53 -8.89 -5.87 -17.10
C ALA A 53 -7.62 -5.53 -16.30
N THR A 54 -6.45 -6.01 -16.74
CA THR A 54 -5.18 -5.66 -16.09
C THR A 54 -4.86 -4.17 -16.21
N ALA A 55 -5.14 -3.54 -17.36
CA ALA A 55 -4.92 -2.11 -17.54
C ALA A 55 -5.82 -1.27 -16.61
N ILE A 56 -7.10 -1.65 -16.47
CA ILE A 56 -8.03 -0.98 -15.54
C ILE A 56 -7.57 -1.16 -14.09
N ALA A 57 -7.15 -2.37 -13.70
CA ALA A 57 -6.63 -2.63 -12.36
C ALA A 57 -5.38 -1.81 -12.06
N GLN A 58 -4.45 -1.71 -13.01
CA GLN A 58 -3.24 -0.88 -12.86
C GLN A 58 -3.58 0.60 -12.76
N ALA A 59 -4.52 1.11 -13.56
CA ALA A 59 -4.97 2.50 -13.47
C ALA A 59 -5.61 2.80 -12.11
N ALA A 60 -6.41 1.88 -11.57
CA ALA A 60 -7.00 2.01 -10.24
C ALA A 60 -5.92 2.03 -9.14
N LEU A 61 -4.92 1.14 -9.21
CA LEU A 61 -3.79 1.13 -8.28
C LEU A 61 -3.00 2.44 -8.32
N GLN A 62 -2.66 2.94 -9.52
CA GLN A 62 -1.94 4.20 -9.67
C GLN A 62 -2.71 5.39 -9.07
N HIS A 63 -4.03 5.42 -9.23
CA HIS A 63 -4.85 6.48 -8.65
C HIS A 63 -4.82 6.43 -7.12
N VAL A 64 -4.95 5.24 -6.55
CA VAL A 64 -4.89 5.02 -5.10
C VAL A 64 -3.51 5.38 -4.55
N ASP A 65 -2.43 4.96 -5.23
CA ASP A 65 -1.06 5.28 -4.86
C ASP A 65 -0.82 6.80 -4.86
N ALA A 66 -1.32 7.52 -5.88
CA ALA A 66 -1.20 8.98 -5.95
C ALA A 66 -1.91 9.67 -4.77
N ILE A 67 -3.10 9.20 -4.39
CA ILE A 67 -3.82 9.73 -3.22
C ILE A 67 -3.03 9.48 -1.93
N TYR A 68 -2.47 8.29 -1.76
CA TYR A 68 -1.67 7.98 -0.57
C TYR A 68 -0.37 8.78 -0.52
N GLN A 69 0.30 8.99 -1.66
CA GLN A 69 1.48 9.84 -1.74
C GLN A 69 1.16 11.30 -1.38
N ALA A 70 0.05 11.84 -1.89
CA ALA A 70 -0.39 13.20 -1.55
C ALA A 70 -0.66 13.34 -0.04
N LYS A 71 -1.36 12.36 0.55
CA LYS A 71 -1.62 12.35 2.01
C LYS A 71 -0.35 12.20 2.83
N ALA A 72 0.61 11.39 2.38
CA ALA A 72 1.90 11.25 3.04
C ALA A 72 2.68 12.57 3.02
N GLN A 73 2.73 13.25 1.86
CA GLN A 73 3.36 14.57 1.75
C GLN A 73 2.68 15.63 2.63
N GLU A 74 1.35 15.64 2.70
CA GLU A 74 0.61 16.53 3.59
C GLU A 74 0.97 16.29 5.06
N ALA A 75 1.03 15.03 5.49
CA ALA A 75 1.41 14.66 6.84
C ALA A 75 2.88 15.02 7.16
N ASP A 76 3.80 14.78 6.23
CA ASP A 76 5.22 15.14 6.38
C ASP A 76 5.40 16.66 6.50
N ASN A 77 4.72 17.44 5.66
CA ASN A 77 4.74 18.89 5.72
C ASN A 77 4.19 19.41 7.06
N ALA A 78 3.07 18.83 7.53
CA ALA A 78 2.50 19.18 8.83
C ALA A 78 3.46 18.83 9.98
N HIS A 79 4.14 17.68 9.90
CA HIS A 79 5.12 17.29 10.92
C HIS A 79 6.34 18.22 10.92
N GLN A 80 6.87 18.59 9.75
CA GLN A 80 7.98 19.55 9.65
C GLN A 80 7.61 20.92 10.23
N ALA A 81 6.40 21.41 9.97
CA ALA A 81 5.91 22.66 10.56
C ALA A 81 5.83 22.56 12.10
N GLN A 82 5.26 21.48 12.65
CA GLN A 82 5.20 21.27 14.10
C GLN A 82 6.60 21.20 14.74
N LEU A 83 7.56 20.59 14.04
CA LEU A 83 8.94 20.48 14.53
C LEU A 83 9.64 21.85 14.54
N ALA A 84 9.42 22.67 13.51
CA ALA A 84 9.92 24.04 13.47
C ALA A 84 9.31 24.92 14.58
N ASP A 85 7.99 24.80 14.80
CA ASP A 85 7.30 25.52 15.89
C ASP A 85 7.83 25.11 17.27
N ALA A 86 8.06 23.81 17.48
CA ALA A 86 8.62 23.28 18.71
C ALA A 86 10.07 23.77 18.94
N GLN A 87 10.89 23.83 17.88
CA GLN A 87 12.24 24.40 17.95
C GLN A 87 12.21 25.90 18.29
N SER A 88 11.33 26.67 17.64
CA SER A 88 11.15 28.10 17.96
C SER A 88 10.65 28.35 19.39
N ALA A 89 9.79 27.48 19.91
CA ALA A 89 9.38 27.51 21.32
C ALA A 89 10.56 27.20 22.26
N ALA A 90 11.38 26.21 21.92
CA ALA A 90 12.61 25.89 22.65
C ALA A 90 13.60 27.06 22.64
N ASP A 91 13.81 27.72 21.50
CA ASP A 91 14.68 28.91 21.39
C ASP A 91 14.21 30.03 22.32
N ARG A 92 12.90 30.33 22.33
CA ARG A 92 12.32 31.33 23.23
C ARG A 92 12.49 30.94 24.70
N TYR A 93 12.33 29.67 25.02
CA TYR A 93 12.55 29.16 26.38
C TYR A 93 14.00 29.34 26.81
N ILE A 94 14.96 28.95 25.97
CA ILE A 94 16.40 29.11 26.22
C ILE A 94 16.74 30.61 26.39
N ALA A 95 16.24 31.47 25.52
CA ALA A 95 16.49 32.91 25.60
C ALA A 95 15.97 33.54 26.91
N SER A 96 14.80 33.11 27.37
CA SER A 96 14.16 33.66 28.59
C SER A 96 14.66 33.05 29.90
N HIS A 97 15.26 31.87 29.87
CA HIS A 97 15.68 31.12 31.06
C HIS A 97 17.19 30.85 31.13
N SER A 98 17.98 31.41 30.21
CA SER A 98 19.44 31.34 30.26
C SER A 98 19.96 32.23 31.39
N VAL A 99 20.60 31.61 32.39
CA VAL A 99 21.13 32.30 33.59
C VAL A 99 22.51 32.94 33.34
N CYS A 100 23.16 32.65 32.22
CA CYS A 100 24.33 33.37 31.72
C CYS A 100 24.57 32.99 30.25
N PRO A 101 25.05 33.92 29.39
CA PRO A 101 25.58 33.56 28.09
C PRO A 101 26.82 32.69 28.32
N THR A 102 26.75 31.39 28.02
CA THR A 102 27.90 30.50 28.19
C THR A 102 28.94 30.81 27.13
N ALA A 103 30.16 31.13 27.56
CA ALA A 103 31.33 31.10 26.70
C ALA A 103 31.50 29.66 26.18
N ALA A 104 31.71 29.53 24.87
CA ALA A 104 31.83 28.27 24.18
C ALA A 104 32.90 27.35 24.82
N GLY A 105 32.49 26.16 25.24
CA GLY A 105 33.38 25.02 25.43
C GLY A 105 33.32 24.35 26.80
N ARG A 106 32.62 23.20 26.88
CA ARG A 106 33.23 21.88 27.16
C ARG A 106 32.19 20.82 27.56
N SER A 107 32.46 19.63 27.02
CA SER A 107 32.15 18.26 27.47
C SER A 107 30.72 17.85 27.78
N ALA A 108 30.29 16.81 27.03
CA ALA A 108 29.20 15.91 27.33
C ALA A 108 29.29 15.32 28.76
N SER A 109 28.13 15.13 29.38
CA SER A 109 28.00 14.73 30.79
C SER A 109 27.47 13.28 30.95
N PRO A 110 27.91 12.52 31.96
CA PRO A 110 27.32 11.23 32.34
C PRO A 110 26.18 11.38 33.38
N ALA A 111 25.16 10.51 33.24
CA ALA A 111 24.09 10.03 34.14
C ALA A 111 23.39 10.98 35.17
N PRO A 112 22.04 10.90 35.31
CA PRO A 112 21.26 11.87 36.10
C PRO A 112 21.23 11.58 37.61
N GLY A 113 21.33 12.63 38.43
CA GLY A 113 21.06 12.64 39.87
C GLY A 113 19.79 13.44 40.21
N ALA A 114 19.06 13.00 41.25
CA ALA A 114 17.71 13.45 41.62
C ALA A 114 17.59 14.94 42.02
N ALA A 115 16.52 15.59 41.56
CA ALA A 115 16.27 17.02 41.75
C ALA A 115 15.59 17.35 43.10
N GLN A 116 16.02 18.45 43.74
CA GLN A 116 15.28 19.12 44.82
C GLN A 116 14.90 20.55 44.40
N SER A 117 13.61 20.85 44.55
CA SER A 117 12.97 22.13 44.25
C SER A 117 13.46 23.26 45.16
N ALA A 118 13.80 24.42 44.59
CA ALA A 118 13.80 25.70 45.31
C ALA A 118 13.47 26.87 44.37
N ALA A 119 12.81 27.87 44.96
CA ALA A 119 11.97 28.86 44.32
C ALA A 119 12.69 30.01 43.58
N ALA A 120 11.91 30.58 42.65
CA ALA A 120 11.99 31.85 41.94
C ALA A 120 13.01 32.91 42.44
N GLY A 121 14.09 33.07 41.66
CA GLY A 121 15.01 34.19 41.73
C GLY A 121 16.35 33.78 41.15
N VAL A 122 16.70 34.29 39.96
CA VAL A 122 17.94 33.95 39.26
C VAL A 122 19.15 34.35 40.13
N PRO A 123 19.96 33.41 40.65
CA PRO A 123 21.10 33.74 41.48
C PRO A 123 22.24 34.32 40.63
N ALA A 124 22.89 35.39 41.11
CA ALA A 124 23.99 36.08 40.41
C ALA A 124 25.23 35.21 40.15
N SER A 125 25.30 34.03 40.77
CA SER A 125 26.30 33.00 40.54
C SER A 125 25.63 31.64 40.53
N LEU A 126 25.96 30.81 39.53
CA LEU A 126 25.48 29.43 39.45
C LEU A 126 25.97 28.64 40.69
N PRO A 127 25.07 28.03 41.48
CA PRO A 127 25.49 27.19 42.60
C PRO A 127 26.35 26.03 42.10
N ALA A 128 27.32 25.58 42.92
CA ALA A 128 28.33 24.60 42.51
C ALA A 128 27.77 23.22 42.06
N GLY A 129 26.48 22.94 42.33
CA GLY A 129 25.76 21.76 41.85
C GLY A 129 24.77 22.03 40.71
N ALA A 130 24.82 23.20 40.07
CA ALA A 130 23.91 23.54 38.99
C ALA A 130 24.19 22.70 37.74
N VAL A 131 23.15 22.01 37.25
CA VAL A 131 23.22 21.31 35.97
C VAL A 131 23.03 22.31 34.85
N VAL A 132 24.06 22.48 34.03
CA VAL A 132 24.01 23.30 32.82
C VAL A 132 23.59 22.41 31.65
N VAL A 133 22.42 22.70 31.09
CA VAL A 133 21.91 22.02 29.89
C VAL A 133 22.25 22.88 28.68
N SER A 134 22.89 22.30 27.67
CA SER A 134 23.21 23.04 26.45
C SER A 134 21.95 23.28 25.60
N ALA A 135 21.94 24.33 24.78
CA ALA A 135 20.85 24.57 23.83
C ALA A 135 20.61 23.35 22.92
N ASN A 136 21.69 22.70 22.47
CA ASN A 136 21.62 21.49 21.65
C ASN A 136 20.90 20.35 22.37
N ASP A 137 21.15 20.16 23.68
CA ASP A 137 20.47 19.13 24.47
C ASP A 137 18.98 19.44 24.63
N VAL A 138 18.61 20.72 24.81
CA VAL A 138 17.21 21.15 24.86
C VAL A 138 16.50 20.84 23.53
N HIS A 139 17.12 21.14 22.38
CA HIS A 139 16.56 20.79 21.07
C HIS A 139 16.42 19.28 20.88
N ALA A 140 17.45 18.50 21.23
CA ALA A 140 17.43 17.04 21.10
C ALA A 140 16.35 16.41 21.98
N CYS A 141 16.23 16.85 23.24
CA CYS A 141 15.17 16.39 24.14
C CYS A 141 13.78 16.82 23.64
N THR A 142 13.63 18.03 23.12
CA THR A 142 12.35 18.51 22.56
C THR A 142 11.93 17.67 21.36
N ALA A 143 12.86 17.39 20.44
CA ALA A 143 12.60 16.53 19.28
C ALA A 143 12.25 15.08 19.71
N ALA A 144 13.00 14.52 20.66
CA ALA A 144 12.75 13.17 21.16
C ALA A 144 11.38 13.04 21.86
N VAL A 145 11.01 14.02 22.69
CA VAL A 145 9.70 14.06 23.36
C VAL A 145 8.58 14.26 22.34
N GLY A 146 8.76 15.17 21.36
CA GLY A 146 7.82 15.37 20.27
C GLY A 146 7.57 14.09 19.48
N TYR A 147 8.63 13.36 19.14
CA TYR A 147 8.53 12.06 18.48
C TYR A 147 7.79 11.03 19.34
N ALA A 148 8.10 10.93 20.63
CA ALA A 148 7.46 9.97 21.53
C ALA A 148 5.93 10.23 21.66
N PHE A 149 5.51 11.49 21.72
CA PHE A 149 4.09 11.85 21.72
C PHE A 149 3.42 11.53 20.38
N ALA A 150 4.07 11.84 19.26
CA ALA A 150 3.56 11.50 17.93
C ALA A 150 3.38 9.98 17.75
N ALA A 151 4.37 9.19 18.14
CA ALA A 151 4.32 7.72 18.09
C ALA A 151 3.19 7.15 18.96
N ARG A 152 3.01 7.68 20.18
CA ARG A 152 1.91 7.29 21.05
C ARG A 152 0.55 7.59 20.42
N ASN A 153 0.37 8.79 19.87
CA ASN A 153 -0.90 9.18 19.24
C ASN A 153 -1.21 8.34 18.01
N TYR A 154 -0.18 7.95 17.24
CA TYR A 154 -0.33 7.01 16.13
C TYR A 154 -0.80 5.62 16.60
N VAL A 155 -0.21 5.05 17.66
CA VAL A 155 -0.65 3.76 18.21
C VAL A 155 -2.11 3.82 18.69
N LEU A 156 -2.51 4.94 19.28
CA LEU A 156 -3.90 5.13 19.72
C LEU A 156 -4.88 5.22 18.54
N SER A 157 -4.49 5.88 17.43
CA SER A 157 -5.37 6.02 16.26
C SER A 157 -5.60 4.69 15.53
N ILE A 158 -4.56 3.86 15.39
CA ILE A 158 -4.71 2.52 14.77
C ILE A 158 -5.52 1.56 15.65
N SER A 159 -5.36 1.65 16.97
CA SER A 159 -6.11 0.81 17.93
C SER A 159 -7.60 1.15 17.94
N ALA A 160 -7.94 2.43 17.77
CA ALA A 160 -9.32 2.88 17.64
C ALA A 160 -9.94 2.42 16.31
N ALA A 161 -9.20 2.49 15.20
CA ALA A 161 -9.67 2.05 13.89
C ALA A 161 -9.92 0.53 13.81
N SER A 162 -9.17 -0.29 14.55
CA SER A 162 -9.41 -1.74 14.61
C SER A 162 -10.70 -2.14 15.35
N GLN A 163 -11.23 -1.29 16.23
CA GLN A 163 -12.41 -1.59 17.05
C GLN A 163 -13.73 -1.23 16.36
N SER A 164 -13.69 -0.44 15.28
CA SER A 164 -14.88 0.04 14.57
C SER A 164 -15.30 -0.84 13.39
N THR A 165 -14.73 -2.04 13.23
CA THR A 165 -15.19 -2.99 12.21
C THR A 165 -16.59 -3.48 12.58
N PRO A 166 -17.67 -3.10 11.86
CA PRO A 166 -19.01 -3.57 12.15
C PRO A 166 -19.05 -5.07 11.84
N SER A 167 -19.56 -5.89 12.77
CA SER A 167 -19.99 -7.24 12.46
C SER A 167 -20.98 -7.15 11.29
N ALA A 168 -20.54 -7.59 10.11
CA ALA A 168 -21.44 -7.79 8.97
C ALA A 168 -22.47 -8.84 9.40
N GLU A 169 -23.65 -8.36 9.76
CA GLU A 169 -24.83 -9.17 9.99
C GLU A 169 -25.12 -9.92 8.68
N PRO A 170 -25.12 -11.28 8.69
CA PRO A 170 -25.44 -12.03 7.49
C PRO A 170 -26.92 -11.81 7.20
N THR A 171 -27.22 -11.07 6.13
CA THR A 171 -28.57 -11.03 5.57
C THR A 171 -28.89 -12.42 5.05
N ASP A 172 -29.67 -13.16 5.85
CA ASP A 172 -30.31 -14.40 5.47
C ASP A 172 -31.16 -14.12 4.24
N GLY A 173 -30.76 -14.70 3.11
CA GLY A 173 -31.47 -14.58 1.85
C GLY A 173 -32.66 -15.54 1.87
N ASP A 174 -33.84 -15.00 2.08
CA ASP A 174 -35.09 -15.73 1.89
C ASP A 174 -35.19 -16.26 0.45
N HIS A 175 -35.43 -17.57 0.37
CA HIS A 175 -35.73 -18.37 -0.82
C HIS A 175 -37.19 -18.26 -1.25
#